data_AF-A0A7X5QVJ3-F1
#
_entry.id   AF-A0A7X5QVJ3-F1
#
_cell.length_a   1.000
_cell.length_b   1.000
_cell.length_c   1.000
_cell.angle_alpha   90.00
_cell.angle_beta   90.00
_cell.angle_gamma   90.00
#
_symmetry.space_group_name_H-M   'P 1'
#
loop_
_entity.id
_entity.type
_entity.pdbx_description
1 polymer ?
#
loop_
_entity_poly.entity_id
_entity_poly.type
_entity_poly.pdbx_seq_one_letter_code
_entity_poly.pdbx_strand_id
1 'polypeptide(L)'
;MTLALPPTVFAQDIACTSPGAVKYETGLGAEIDDIVHIPSRFRSETREAQRNEWTFEYGNAAYANRATKQITIRQGASALNMASQLSHEVGHANYNYREDLSSRDAYIRKACVDEGFGLLENIIAHRALKKCSGMDMGLITAEPDFFLAKYEELAQRPPVYANEIGYMFCERNRVPTGETYIDYYGNWYDANYGLAVESSGVEVDAELWDRVEDMAERARLGASKLREVWPAEAGSGVRSLSKQITVAHSEIRQRSDGSVGLAYMNVAGRCISRSEVLQRYPELYLTQAPRPHDPPGTTRTVWSALGEWGEVMFAFTGKTPNCLEAISFNPWPQPLVD
;
A
#
# COMPACT_ATOMS: atom_id res chain seq x y z
N MET A 1 -1.36 -3.60 -23.03
CA MET A 1 -1.51 -5.06 -22.99
C MET A 1 -1.87 -5.43 -21.57
N THR A 2 -3.17 -5.57 -21.29
CA THR A 2 -3.72 -5.71 -19.94
C THR A 2 -3.52 -7.15 -19.46
N LEU A 3 -2.45 -7.40 -18.71
CA LEU A 3 -2.25 -8.66 -18.00
C LEU A 3 -3.17 -8.68 -16.77
N ALA A 4 -4.44 -9.02 -16.98
CA ALA A 4 -5.27 -9.50 -15.87
C ALA A 4 -4.59 -10.77 -15.34
N LEU A 5 -4.01 -10.69 -14.13
CA LEU A 5 -3.44 -11.85 -13.45
C LEU A 5 -4.52 -12.94 -13.33
N PRO A 6 -4.19 -14.22 -13.59
CA PRO A 6 -5.17 -15.28 -13.47
C PRO A 6 -5.67 -15.37 -12.02
N PRO A 7 -6.97 -15.60 -11.80
CA PRO A 7 -7.50 -15.75 -10.45
C PRO A 7 -6.85 -16.99 -9.80
N THR A 8 -6.36 -16.84 -8.56
CA THR A 8 -5.68 -17.93 -7.84
C THR A 8 -6.71 -18.89 -7.22
N VAL A 9 -6.38 -20.18 -7.26
CA VAL A 9 -7.28 -21.31 -7.03
C VAL A 9 -7.11 -21.89 -5.63
N PHE A 10 -8.22 -22.03 -4.88
CA PHE A 10 -8.24 -22.77 -3.62
C PHE A 10 -8.77 -24.19 -3.83
N ALA A 11 -7.94 -25.19 -3.52
CA ALA A 11 -8.38 -26.59 -3.43
C ALA A 11 -9.09 -26.83 -2.07
N GLN A 12 -10.20 -27.55 -2.06
CA GLN A 12 -10.89 -27.92 -0.81
C GLN A 12 -10.08 -28.96 -0.05
N ASP A 13 -9.47 -28.57 1.07
CA ASP A 13 -8.84 -29.52 1.99
C ASP A 13 -9.37 -29.31 3.41
N ILE A 14 -10.18 -30.27 3.86
CA ILE A 14 -10.82 -30.34 5.18
C ILE A 14 -10.35 -31.59 5.95
N ALA A 15 -9.09 -31.96 5.77
CA ALA A 15 -8.47 -33.09 6.45
C ALA A 15 -8.09 -32.77 7.90
N CYS A 16 -8.28 -33.74 8.78
CA CYS A 16 -7.79 -33.69 10.15
C CYS A 16 -6.32 -34.09 10.18
N THR A 17 -5.59 -33.59 11.16
CA THR A 17 -4.20 -33.99 11.40
C THR A 17 -4.09 -35.48 11.70
N SER A 18 -3.12 -36.14 11.05
CA SER A 18 -2.81 -37.54 11.30
C SER A 18 -2.34 -37.79 12.74
N PRO A 19 -2.71 -38.93 13.35
CA PRO A 19 -2.17 -39.33 14.65
C PRO A 19 -0.63 -39.34 14.64
N GLY A 20 -0.02 -38.74 15.67
CA GLY A 20 1.44 -38.69 15.81
C GLY A 20 2.13 -37.54 15.07
N ALA A 21 1.38 -36.64 14.41
CA ALA A 21 1.98 -35.44 13.85
C ALA A 21 2.52 -34.54 14.96
N VAL A 22 3.72 -33.98 14.76
CA VAL A 22 4.34 -33.06 15.73
C VAL A 22 3.49 -31.81 15.87
N LYS A 23 3.15 -31.44 17.12
CA LYS A 23 2.44 -30.20 17.45
C LYS A 23 3.22 -29.01 16.89
N TYR A 24 2.49 -28.05 16.34
CA TYR A 24 3.10 -26.85 15.78
C TYR A 24 2.99 -25.73 16.80
N GLU A 25 4.08 -24.98 17.00
CA GLU A 25 4.15 -23.89 17.95
C GLU A 25 4.08 -22.55 17.20
N THR A 26 2.99 -21.82 17.42
CA THR A 26 2.79 -20.48 16.87
C THR A 26 3.54 -19.42 17.67
N GLY A 27 3.85 -19.69 18.94
CA GLY A 27 4.33 -18.68 19.89
C GLY A 27 3.20 -17.84 20.51
N LEU A 28 1.94 -18.09 20.16
CA LEU A 28 0.76 -17.43 20.72
C LEU A 28 0.18 -18.17 21.94
N GLY A 29 0.76 -19.33 22.30
CA GLY A 29 0.39 -20.10 23.48
C GLY A 29 -0.29 -21.43 23.15
N ALA A 30 -0.25 -22.35 24.12
CA ALA A 30 -0.58 -23.75 23.91
C ALA A 30 -2.00 -24.01 23.39
N GLU A 31 -2.98 -23.19 23.81
CA GLU A 31 -4.39 -23.34 23.41
C GLU A 31 -4.59 -23.00 21.92
N ILE A 32 -3.95 -21.94 21.43
CA ILE A 32 -3.95 -21.59 20.00
C ILE A 32 -3.24 -22.68 19.21
N ASP A 33 -2.10 -23.16 19.70
CA ASP A 33 -1.34 -24.24 19.07
C ASP A 33 -2.15 -25.53 18.95
N ASP A 34 -2.97 -25.87 19.95
CA ASP A 34 -3.88 -27.02 19.91
C ASP A 34 -4.96 -26.86 18.84
N ILE A 35 -5.57 -25.68 18.74
CA ILE A 35 -6.60 -25.39 17.75
C ILE A 35 -6.01 -25.45 16.33
N VAL A 36 -4.88 -24.77 16.09
CA VAL A 36 -4.17 -24.75 14.80
C VAL A 36 -3.74 -26.16 14.39
N HIS A 37 -3.35 -27.00 15.36
CA HIS A 37 -2.87 -28.35 15.07
C HIS A 37 -3.96 -29.29 14.56
N ILE A 38 -5.23 -29.08 14.90
CA ILE A 38 -6.31 -30.03 14.57
C ILE A 38 -6.55 -30.12 13.05
N PRO A 39 -6.77 -29.02 12.30
CA PRO A 39 -6.90 -29.08 10.86
C PRO A 39 -5.52 -29.19 10.18
N SER A 40 -5.36 -30.16 9.28
CA SER A 40 -4.10 -30.35 8.54
C SER A 40 -3.71 -29.09 7.76
N ARG A 41 -4.69 -28.47 7.09
CA ARG A 41 -4.48 -27.27 6.29
C ARG A 41 -4.18 -26.04 7.12
N PHE A 42 -4.97 -25.77 8.17
CA PHE A 42 -4.71 -24.61 9.02
C PHE A 42 -3.28 -24.67 9.60
N ARG A 43 -2.84 -25.86 10.04
CA ARG A 43 -1.45 -26.07 10.45
C ARG A 43 -0.45 -25.85 9.31
N SER A 44 -0.70 -26.36 8.10
CA SER A 44 0.25 -26.25 6.98
C SER A 44 0.40 -24.82 6.48
N GLU A 45 -0.69 -24.07 6.39
CA GLU A 45 -0.72 -22.66 5.99
C GLU A 45 -0.05 -21.77 7.04
N THR A 46 -0.34 -22.02 8.32
CA THR A 46 0.35 -21.29 9.41
C THR A 46 1.85 -21.59 9.39
N ARG A 47 2.25 -22.84 9.12
CA ARG A 47 3.67 -23.22 8.92
C ARG A 47 4.30 -22.56 7.70
N GLU A 48 3.55 -22.40 6.62
CA GLU A 48 4.02 -21.73 5.41
C GLU A 48 4.30 -20.25 5.66
N ALA A 49 3.43 -19.56 6.40
CA ALA A 49 3.66 -18.18 6.81
C ALA A 49 4.99 -18.05 7.57
N GLN A 50 5.23 -18.89 8.59
CA GLN A 50 6.51 -18.89 9.32
C GLN A 50 7.72 -19.23 8.44
N ARG A 51 7.59 -20.20 7.52
CA ARG A 51 8.65 -20.51 6.54
C ARG A 51 8.99 -19.31 5.66
N ASN A 52 7.99 -18.48 5.35
CA ASN A 52 8.13 -17.23 4.62
C ASN A 52 8.52 -16.05 5.53
N GLU A 53 9.04 -16.34 6.73
CA GLU A 53 9.57 -15.40 7.73
C GLU A 53 8.50 -14.51 8.38
N TRP A 54 7.24 -14.92 8.37
CA TRP A 54 6.21 -14.24 9.13
C TRP A 54 6.29 -14.60 10.62
N THR A 55 6.31 -13.58 11.48
CA THR A 55 6.24 -13.74 12.94
C THR A 55 4.83 -13.48 13.46
N PHE A 56 4.46 -14.10 14.59
CA PHE A 56 3.13 -13.93 15.19
C PHE A 56 3.24 -13.27 16.55
N GLU A 57 2.37 -12.29 16.82
CA GLU A 57 2.32 -11.62 18.13
C GLU A 57 0.91 -11.21 18.51
N TYR A 58 0.75 -10.81 19.77
CA TYR A 58 -0.48 -10.20 20.27
C TYR A 58 -0.43 -8.68 20.20
N GLY A 59 -1.57 -8.05 19.89
CA GLY A 59 -1.72 -6.61 19.87
C GLY A 59 -3.17 -6.17 20.09
N ASN A 60 -3.43 -4.89 19.78
CA ASN A 60 -4.76 -4.28 20.00
C ASN A 60 -5.75 -4.55 18.85
N ALA A 61 -5.28 -5.04 17.71
CA ALA A 61 -6.07 -5.37 16.53
C ALA A 61 -5.49 -6.59 15.83
N ALA A 62 -6.30 -7.25 15.00
CA ALA A 62 -5.86 -8.31 14.11
C ALA A 62 -5.46 -7.68 12.76
N TYR A 63 -4.26 -7.99 12.25
CA TYR A 63 -3.81 -7.58 10.91
C TYR A 63 -2.50 -8.30 10.52
N ALA A 64 -2.26 -8.43 9.22
CA ALA A 64 -1.00 -8.86 8.64
C ALA A 64 -0.20 -7.68 8.06
N ASN A 65 0.96 -7.38 8.64
CA ASN A 65 1.89 -6.37 8.16
C ASN A 65 2.97 -6.99 7.25
N ARG A 66 2.86 -6.75 5.95
CA ARG A 66 3.80 -7.26 4.94
C ARG A 66 5.18 -6.61 4.99
N ALA A 67 5.30 -5.38 5.48
CA ALA A 67 6.57 -4.67 5.52
C ALA A 67 7.50 -5.23 6.59
N THR A 68 6.93 -5.62 7.75
CA THR A 68 7.67 -6.25 8.85
C THR A 68 7.53 -7.76 8.88
N LYS A 69 6.73 -8.35 7.98
CA LYS A 69 6.31 -9.77 8.00
C LYS A 69 5.81 -10.18 9.37
N GLN A 70 4.82 -9.47 9.87
CA GLN A 70 4.25 -9.69 11.20
C GLN A 70 2.74 -9.89 11.10
N ILE A 71 2.24 -10.95 11.73
CA ILE A 71 0.81 -11.14 11.99
C ILE A 71 0.55 -10.77 13.44
N THR A 72 -0.29 -9.77 13.65
CA THR A 72 -0.75 -9.36 14.97
C THR A 72 -2.16 -9.90 15.19
N ILE A 73 -2.41 -10.51 16.35
CA ILE A 73 -3.72 -11.02 16.76
C ILE A 73 -4.27 -10.16 17.89
N ARG A 74 -5.55 -9.81 17.84
CA ARG A 74 -6.17 -9.03 18.91
C ARG A 74 -6.26 -9.87 20.18
N GLN A 75 -5.56 -9.41 21.21
CA GLN A 75 -5.60 -10.03 22.53
C GLN A 75 -6.95 -9.84 23.24
N GLY A 76 -7.25 -10.74 24.18
CA GLY A 76 -8.42 -10.64 25.07
C GLY A 76 -9.72 -11.22 24.49
N ALA A 77 -9.68 -11.81 23.31
CA ALA A 77 -10.78 -12.65 22.78
C ALA A 77 -10.63 -14.11 23.26
N SER A 78 -11.63 -14.96 22.99
CA SER A 78 -11.50 -16.40 23.25
C SER A 78 -10.44 -17.02 22.34
N ALA A 79 -9.81 -18.13 22.75
CA ALA A 79 -8.81 -18.81 21.93
C ALA A 79 -9.37 -19.24 20.56
N LEU A 80 -10.63 -19.67 20.51
CA LEU A 80 -11.34 -19.96 19.26
C LEU A 80 -11.44 -18.73 18.35
N ASN A 81 -11.80 -17.57 18.89
CA ASN A 81 -11.86 -16.35 18.09
C ASN A 81 -10.46 -15.86 17.66
N MET A 82 -9.46 -15.96 18.53
CA MET A 82 -8.06 -15.62 18.20
C MET A 82 -7.50 -16.57 17.12
N ALA A 83 -7.85 -17.85 17.14
CA ALA A 83 -7.52 -18.78 16.06
C ALA A 83 -8.25 -18.41 14.75
N SER A 84 -9.48 -17.89 14.84
CA SER A 84 -10.22 -17.37 13.68
C SER A 84 -9.51 -16.18 13.04
N GLN A 85 -9.10 -15.21 13.86
CA GLN A 85 -8.26 -14.10 13.41
C GLN A 85 -6.96 -14.62 12.78
N LEU A 86 -6.26 -15.53 13.44
CA LEU A 86 -5.01 -16.10 12.91
C LEU A 86 -5.19 -16.74 11.54
N SER A 87 -6.23 -17.55 11.33
CA SER A 87 -6.49 -18.15 10.01
C SER A 87 -6.75 -17.10 8.93
N HIS A 88 -7.42 -16.00 9.28
CA HIS A 88 -7.66 -14.90 8.35
C HIS A 88 -6.36 -14.17 7.99
N GLU A 89 -5.57 -13.79 8.99
CA GLU A 89 -4.30 -13.10 8.77
C GLU A 89 -3.24 -13.97 8.07
N VAL A 90 -3.25 -15.29 8.31
CA VAL A 90 -2.41 -16.25 7.57
C VAL A 90 -2.80 -16.27 6.09
N GLY A 91 -4.08 -16.14 5.76
CA GLY A 91 -4.56 -16.00 4.39
C GLY A 91 -3.94 -14.78 3.68
N HIS A 92 -3.90 -13.63 4.35
CA HIS A 92 -3.18 -12.45 3.85
C HIS A 92 -1.68 -12.67 3.70
N ALA A 93 -1.05 -13.30 4.70
CA ALA A 93 0.40 -13.50 4.76
C ALA A 93 0.91 -14.42 3.64
N ASN A 94 0.18 -15.49 3.33
CA ASN A 94 0.53 -16.43 2.28
C ASN A 94 0.14 -15.92 0.87
N TYR A 95 -0.62 -14.83 0.79
CA TYR A 95 -0.90 -14.17 -0.48
C TYR A 95 0.19 -13.16 -0.86
N ASN A 96 0.81 -13.35 -2.03
CA ASN A 96 1.71 -12.38 -2.64
C ASN A 96 0.93 -11.19 -3.22
N TYR A 97 0.38 -10.39 -2.33
CA TYR A 97 -0.34 -9.17 -2.65
C TYR A 97 0.58 -8.14 -3.29
N ARG A 98 0.08 -7.51 -4.35
CA ARG A 98 0.65 -6.30 -4.95
C ARG A 98 -0.49 -5.39 -5.29
N GLU A 99 -0.42 -4.15 -4.84
CA GLU A 99 -1.42 -3.13 -5.16
C GLU A 99 -1.51 -2.94 -6.69
N ASP A 100 -2.71 -2.68 -7.19
CA ASP A 100 -2.94 -2.25 -8.56
C ASP A 100 -3.40 -0.79 -8.55
N LEU A 101 -2.44 0.11 -8.70
CA LEU A 101 -2.69 1.55 -8.64
C LEU A 101 -3.06 2.16 -10.01
N SER A 102 -3.37 1.32 -11.01
CA SER A 102 -3.70 1.80 -12.37
C SER A 102 -5.01 2.59 -12.45
N SER A 103 -5.94 2.33 -11.52
CA SER A 103 -7.17 3.09 -11.35
C SER A 103 -7.77 2.82 -9.97
N ARG A 104 -8.69 3.70 -9.53
CA ARG A 104 -9.46 3.52 -8.29
C ARG A 104 -10.12 2.15 -8.21
N ASP A 105 -10.80 1.75 -9.29
CA ASP A 105 -11.49 0.47 -9.34
C ASP A 105 -10.52 -0.72 -9.35
N ALA A 106 -9.37 -0.60 -10.02
CA ALA A 106 -8.34 -1.64 -10.00
C ALA A 106 -7.77 -1.83 -8.60
N TYR A 107 -7.50 -0.73 -7.88
CA TYR A 107 -7.04 -0.77 -6.51
C TYR A 107 -8.05 -1.43 -5.58
N ILE A 108 -9.31 -0.97 -5.61
CA ILE A 108 -10.40 -1.55 -4.80
C ILE A 108 -10.54 -3.04 -5.11
N ARG A 109 -10.62 -3.42 -6.39
CA ARG A 109 -10.72 -4.83 -6.78
C ARG A 109 -9.54 -5.65 -6.24
N LYS A 110 -8.33 -5.11 -6.32
CA LYS A 110 -7.12 -5.81 -5.86
C LYS A 110 -7.09 -5.95 -4.34
N ALA A 111 -7.44 -4.91 -3.59
CA ALA A 111 -7.58 -4.95 -2.14
C ALA A 111 -8.66 -5.95 -1.70
N CYS A 112 -9.81 -5.96 -2.37
CA CYS A 112 -10.86 -6.93 -2.07
C CYS A 112 -10.46 -8.38 -2.39
N VAL A 113 -9.60 -8.62 -3.39
CA VAL A 113 -9.01 -9.94 -3.59
C VAL A 113 -8.22 -10.37 -2.35
N ASP A 114 -7.44 -9.47 -1.74
CA ASP A 114 -6.66 -9.76 -0.53
C ASP A 114 -7.58 -10.18 0.64
N GLU A 115 -8.64 -9.43 0.90
CA GLU A 115 -9.70 -9.81 1.86
C GLU A 115 -10.33 -11.18 1.54
N GLY A 116 -10.48 -11.49 0.24
CA GLY A 116 -10.93 -12.80 -0.22
C GLY A 116 -9.97 -13.93 0.17
N PHE A 117 -8.65 -13.70 0.14
CA PHE A 117 -7.66 -14.69 0.61
C PHE A 117 -7.77 -14.91 2.12
N GLY A 118 -7.88 -13.83 2.90
CA GLY A 118 -8.09 -13.92 4.34
C GLY A 118 -9.35 -14.69 4.70
N LEU A 119 -10.49 -14.32 4.09
CA LEU A 119 -11.77 -14.98 4.39
C LEU A 119 -11.81 -16.44 3.92
N LEU A 120 -11.26 -16.76 2.75
CA LEU A 120 -11.25 -18.16 2.27
C LEU A 120 -10.44 -19.07 3.18
N GLU A 121 -9.25 -18.65 3.62
CA GLU A 121 -8.45 -19.45 4.55
C GLU A 121 -9.18 -19.62 5.88
N ASN A 122 -9.82 -18.56 6.38
CA ASN A 122 -10.65 -18.62 7.58
C ASN A 122 -11.84 -19.59 7.45
N ILE A 123 -12.57 -19.56 6.32
CA ILE A 123 -13.67 -20.50 6.03
C ILE A 123 -13.16 -21.95 6.04
N ILE A 124 -12.03 -22.21 5.40
CA ILE A 124 -11.49 -23.57 5.29
C ILE A 124 -11.02 -24.07 6.65
N ALA A 125 -10.31 -23.24 7.42
CA ALA A 125 -9.91 -23.53 8.80
C ALA A 125 -11.13 -23.82 9.70
N HIS A 126 -12.16 -22.96 9.65
CA HIS A 126 -13.41 -23.13 10.39
C HIS A 126 -14.09 -24.46 10.06
N ARG A 127 -14.31 -24.75 8.78
CA ARG A 127 -14.98 -25.98 8.33
C ARG A 127 -14.21 -27.23 8.77
N ALA A 128 -12.89 -27.20 8.63
CA ALA A 128 -12.04 -28.31 8.99
C ALA A 128 -12.01 -28.52 10.52
N LEU A 129 -11.87 -27.45 11.31
CA LEU A 129 -11.90 -27.55 12.78
C LEU A 129 -13.23 -28.11 13.28
N LYS A 130 -14.35 -27.60 12.76
CA LYS A 130 -15.71 -28.06 13.09
C LYS A 130 -15.90 -29.53 12.76
N LYS A 131 -15.40 -29.99 11.61
CA LYS A 131 -15.44 -31.40 11.21
C LYS A 131 -14.57 -32.29 12.11
N CYS A 132 -13.37 -31.83 12.47
CA CYS A 132 -12.37 -32.66 13.15
C CYS A 132 -12.56 -32.73 14.68
N SER A 133 -13.24 -31.73 15.27
CA SER A 133 -13.33 -31.60 16.73
C SER A 133 -14.71 -31.17 17.24
N GLY A 134 -15.63 -30.74 16.36
CA GLY A 134 -16.89 -30.12 16.75
C GLY A 134 -16.76 -28.67 17.25
N MET A 135 -15.54 -28.13 17.37
CA MET A 135 -15.32 -26.75 17.81
C MET A 135 -15.69 -25.74 16.72
N ASP A 136 -16.27 -24.62 17.14
CA ASP A 136 -16.66 -23.53 16.26
C ASP A 136 -15.82 -22.29 16.57
N MET A 137 -14.90 -21.95 15.66
CA MET A 137 -14.05 -20.76 15.77
C MET A 137 -14.73 -19.48 15.29
N GLY A 138 -15.95 -19.56 14.73
CA GLY A 138 -16.59 -18.46 14.01
C GLY A 138 -15.84 -18.09 12.74
N LEU A 139 -16.33 -17.04 12.05
CA LEU A 139 -15.69 -16.44 10.89
C LEU A 139 -15.43 -14.95 11.13
N ILE A 140 -14.37 -14.42 10.52
CA ILE A 140 -14.03 -12.99 10.52
C ILE A 140 -14.85 -12.29 9.45
N THR A 141 -16.16 -12.16 9.70
CA THR A 141 -17.13 -11.46 8.84
C THR A 141 -18.39 -11.15 9.65
N ALA A 142 -19.11 -10.09 9.27
CA ALA A 142 -20.41 -9.74 9.84
C ALA A 142 -21.53 -10.72 9.43
N GLU A 143 -21.34 -11.49 8.36
CA GLU A 143 -22.37 -12.36 7.77
C GLU A 143 -21.89 -13.81 7.56
N PRO A 144 -21.61 -14.55 8.64
CA PRO A 144 -21.00 -15.89 8.55
C PRO A 144 -21.84 -16.89 7.73
N ASP A 145 -23.16 -16.93 7.94
CA ASP A 145 -24.05 -17.87 7.24
C ASP A 145 -24.06 -17.65 5.72
N PHE A 146 -24.04 -16.37 5.29
CA PHE A 146 -23.97 -16.01 3.87
C PHE A 146 -22.69 -16.54 3.23
N PHE A 147 -21.54 -16.30 3.86
CA PHE A 147 -20.25 -16.71 3.29
C PHE A 147 -20.04 -18.22 3.32
N LEU A 148 -20.55 -18.92 4.34
CA LEU A 148 -20.54 -20.38 4.37
C LEU A 148 -21.40 -20.97 3.24
N ALA A 149 -22.64 -20.49 3.07
CA ALA A 149 -23.51 -20.93 1.98
C ALA A 149 -22.91 -20.62 0.61
N LYS A 150 -22.31 -19.43 0.45
CA LYS A 150 -21.68 -19.03 -0.81
C LYS A 150 -20.45 -19.86 -1.12
N TYR A 151 -19.62 -20.17 -0.13
CA TYR A 151 -18.51 -21.08 -0.29
C TYR A 151 -18.99 -22.47 -0.73
N GLU A 152 -20.07 -23.00 -0.14
CA GLU A 152 -20.64 -24.30 -0.53
C GLU A 152 -21.18 -24.32 -1.96
N GLU A 153 -21.77 -23.21 -2.42
CA GLU A 153 -22.18 -23.03 -3.80
C GLU A 153 -20.98 -23.07 -4.76
N LEU A 154 -19.94 -22.28 -4.48
CA LEU A 154 -18.71 -22.22 -5.30
C LEU A 154 -17.95 -23.56 -5.27
N ALA A 155 -17.96 -24.24 -4.12
CA ALA A 155 -17.33 -25.54 -3.92
C ALA A 155 -17.91 -26.65 -4.80
N GLN A 156 -19.13 -26.51 -5.32
CA GLN A 156 -19.71 -27.44 -6.29
C GLN A 156 -19.06 -27.33 -7.67
N ARG A 157 -18.34 -26.24 -7.94
CA ARG A 157 -17.69 -25.93 -9.22
C ARG A 157 -16.23 -25.53 -8.98
N PRO A 158 -15.40 -26.45 -8.46
CA PRO A 158 -14.02 -26.12 -8.16
C PRO A 158 -13.25 -25.73 -9.44
N PRO A 159 -12.27 -24.84 -9.32
CA PRO A 159 -11.76 -24.27 -8.08
C PRO A 159 -12.53 -23.04 -7.57
N VAL A 160 -12.45 -22.77 -6.26
CA VAL A 160 -13.00 -21.54 -5.65
C VAL A 160 -11.95 -20.44 -5.75
N TYR A 161 -12.36 -19.25 -6.22
CA TYR A 161 -11.45 -18.12 -6.41
C TYR A 161 -11.67 -17.02 -5.37
N ALA A 162 -10.57 -16.45 -4.88
CA ALA A 162 -10.59 -15.38 -3.86
C ALA A 162 -11.29 -14.11 -4.34
N ASN A 163 -11.21 -13.78 -5.63
CA ASN A 163 -11.85 -12.59 -6.18
C ASN A 163 -13.39 -12.64 -6.11
N GLU A 164 -13.98 -13.83 -6.21
CA GLU A 164 -15.44 -14.00 -6.14
C GLU A 164 -15.93 -13.68 -4.72
N ILE A 165 -15.27 -14.24 -3.70
CA ILE A 165 -15.64 -14.02 -2.30
C ILE A 165 -15.23 -12.62 -1.82
N GLY A 166 -14.05 -12.17 -2.21
CA GLY A 166 -13.45 -10.95 -1.69
C GLY A 166 -14.24 -9.67 -1.98
N TYR A 167 -14.81 -9.55 -3.18
CA TYR A 167 -15.65 -8.39 -3.51
C TYR A 167 -16.95 -8.38 -2.69
N MET A 168 -17.59 -9.55 -2.53
CA MET A 168 -18.76 -9.69 -1.66
C MET A 168 -18.42 -9.38 -0.19
N PHE A 169 -17.24 -9.78 0.27
CA PHE A 169 -16.75 -9.42 1.60
C PHE A 169 -16.66 -7.91 1.75
N CYS A 170 -16.03 -7.23 0.80
CA CYS A 170 -15.86 -5.80 0.85
C CYS A 170 -17.17 -5.00 0.85
N GLU A 171 -18.17 -5.46 0.09
CA GLU A 171 -19.47 -4.80 -0.02
C GLU A 171 -20.30 -4.93 1.26
N ARG A 172 -20.16 -6.07 1.95
CA ARG A 172 -21.03 -6.46 3.08
C ARG A 172 -20.43 -6.18 4.45
N ASN A 173 -19.11 -6.06 4.53
CA ASN A 173 -18.40 -5.78 5.78
C ASN A 173 -18.02 -4.32 5.88
N ARG A 174 -17.85 -3.87 7.13
CA ARG A 174 -17.51 -2.48 7.46
C ARG A 174 -16.25 -2.46 8.30
N VAL A 175 -15.40 -1.48 8.03
CA VAL A 175 -14.28 -1.14 8.92
C VAL A 175 -14.81 -0.45 10.19
N PRO A 176 -14.03 -0.30 11.26
CA PRO A 176 -14.50 0.30 12.52
C PRO A 176 -15.07 1.73 12.40
N THR A 177 -14.69 2.49 11.37
CA THR A 177 -15.25 3.81 11.06
C THR A 177 -16.69 3.76 10.53
N GLY A 178 -17.20 2.58 10.20
CA GLY A 178 -18.58 2.33 9.77
C GLY A 178 -18.81 2.37 8.26
N GLU A 179 -17.81 2.78 7.47
CA GLU A 179 -17.86 2.69 6.01
C GLU A 179 -17.65 1.25 5.53
N THR A 180 -18.12 0.92 4.32
CA THR A 180 -17.84 -0.41 3.74
C THR A 180 -16.36 -0.52 3.40
N TYR A 181 -15.84 -1.73 3.24
CA TYR A 181 -14.46 -1.90 2.77
C TYR A 181 -14.25 -1.34 1.36
N ILE A 182 -15.28 -1.38 0.49
CA ILE A 182 -15.25 -0.72 -0.82
C ILE A 182 -15.01 0.79 -0.66
N ASP A 183 -15.78 1.43 0.22
CA ASP A 183 -15.66 2.86 0.49
C ASP A 183 -14.32 3.18 1.16
N TYR A 184 -13.90 2.38 2.14
CA TYR A 184 -12.62 2.55 2.84
C TYR A 184 -11.43 2.54 1.88
N TYR A 185 -11.31 1.50 1.03
CA TYR A 185 -10.23 1.43 0.04
C TYR A 185 -10.37 2.49 -1.04
N GLY A 186 -11.60 2.81 -1.45
CA GLY A 186 -11.86 3.86 -2.42
C GLY A 186 -11.46 5.24 -1.90
N ASN A 187 -11.83 5.58 -0.67
CA ASN A 187 -11.50 6.83 0.01
C ASN A 187 -9.99 6.93 0.25
N TRP A 188 -9.34 5.83 0.62
CA TRP A 188 -7.89 5.78 0.72
C TRP A 188 -7.25 6.00 -0.65
N TYR A 189 -7.73 5.34 -1.71
CA TYR A 189 -7.24 5.59 -3.05
C TYR A 189 -7.44 7.05 -3.42
N ASP A 190 -8.62 7.62 -3.17
CA ASP A 190 -8.93 9.00 -3.55
C ASP A 190 -8.05 10.01 -2.79
N ALA A 191 -7.75 9.77 -1.51
CA ALA A 191 -6.87 10.61 -0.70
C ALA A 191 -5.39 10.55 -1.14
N ASN A 192 -4.93 9.42 -1.65
CA ASN A 192 -3.51 9.17 -1.96
C ASN A 192 -3.19 9.25 -3.47
N TYR A 193 -4.18 8.92 -4.29
CA TYR A 193 -4.11 8.71 -5.73
C TYR A 193 -5.29 9.31 -6.50
N GLY A 194 -6.36 9.72 -5.82
CA GLY A 194 -7.45 10.46 -6.44
C GLY A 194 -6.95 11.78 -6.99
N LEU A 195 -7.37 12.10 -8.21
CA LEU A 195 -7.24 13.45 -8.71
C LEU A 195 -8.24 14.26 -7.89
N ALA A 196 -7.77 15.02 -6.89
CA ALA A 196 -8.54 16.15 -6.42
C ALA A 196 -8.70 17.10 -7.62
N VAL A 197 -9.80 16.95 -8.35
CA VAL A 197 -10.27 17.95 -9.30
C VAL A 197 -10.95 19.02 -8.47
N GLU A 198 -10.15 19.85 -7.80
CA GLU A 198 -10.55 21.24 -7.65
C GLU A 198 -10.03 21.97 -8.88
N SER A 199 -10.76 21.83 -9.98
CA SER A 199 -10.65 22.75 -11.11
C SER A 199 -11.34 24.05 -10.71
N SER A 200 -10.75 24.80 -9.78
CA SER A 200 -11.24 26.13 -9.42
C SER A 200 -10.53 27.18 -10.29
N GLY A 201 -10.62 27.09 -11.62
CA GLY A 201 -10.20 28.15 -12.54
C GLY A 201 -8.83 28.78 -12.26
N VAL A 202 -7.87 28.02 -11.70
CA VAL A 202 -6.58 28.55 -11.27
C VAL A 202 -5.72 28.73 -12.50
N GLU A 203 -5.30 29.96 -12.75
CA GLU A 203 -4.35 30.31 -13.79
C GLU A 203 -3.06 29.48 -13.60
N VAL A 204 -2.69 28.70 -14.62
CA VAL A 204 -1.47 27.87 -14.61
C VAL A 204 -0.27 28.78 -14.35
N ASP A 205 0.50 28.50 -13.30
CA ASP A 205 1.67 29.29 -12.94
C ASP A 205 2.84 28.98 -13.88
N ALA A 206 2.80 29.54 -15.10
CA ALA A 206 3.81 29.31 -16.13
C ALA A 206 5.22 29.69 -15.64
N GLU A 207 5.33 30.76 -14.83
CA GLU A 207 6.62 31.19 -14.26
C GLU A 207 7.24 30.10 -13.37
N LEU A 208 6.42 29.44 -12.53
CA LEU A 208 6.88 28.31 -11.72
C LEU A 208 7.45 27.20 -12.61
N TRP A 209 6.70 26.77 -13.62
CA TRP A 209 7.08 25.61 -14.44
C TRP A 209 8.31 25.89 -15.30
N ASP A 210 8.40 27.09 -15.90
CA ASP A 210 9.58 27.52 -16.65
C ASP A 210 10.85 27.49 -15.77
N ARG A 211 10.74 27.91 -14.50
CA ARG A 211 11.87 27.86 -13.56
C ARG A 211 12.23 26.44 -13.14
N VAL A 212 11.24 25.58 -12.89
CA VAL A 212 11.50 24.18 -12.54
C VAL A 212 12.26 23.48 -13.65
N GLU A 213 11.89 23.72 -14.91
CA GLU A 213 12.55 23.12 -16.07
C GLU A 213 13.92 23.72 -16.35
N ASP A 214 14.11 25.04 -16.23
CA ASP A 214 15.44 25.67 -16.32
C ASP A 214 16.39 25.13 -15.23
N MET A 215 15.88 24.90 -14.01
CA MET A 215 16.65 24.23 -12.96
C MET A 215 16.98 22.78 -13.30
N ALA A 216 16.03 22.00 -13.82
CA ALA A 216 16.29 20.62 -14.22
C ALA A 216 17.38 20.55 -15.30
N GLU A 217 17.30 21.42 -16.31
CA GLU A 217 18.29 21.50 -17.38
C GLU A 217 19.66 21.93 -16.87
N ARG A 218 19.73 22.89 -15.96
CA ARG A 218 21.01 23.30 -15.34
C ARG A 218 21.57 22.25 -14.38
N ALA A 219 20.72 21.46 -13.73
CA ALA A 219 21.15 20.34 -12.89
C ALA A 219 21.87 19.27 -13.74
N ARG A 220 21.38 19.00 -14.96
CA ARG A 220 22.03 18.14 -15.96
C ARG A 220 23.45 18.62 -16.31
N LEU A 221 23.66 19.93 -16.36
CA LEU A 221 24.96 20.57 -16.64
C LEU A 221 25.90 20.64 -15.42
N GLY A 222 25.45 20.22 -14.23
CA GLY A 222 26.25 20.15 -13.01
C GLY A 222 25.92 21.20 -11.95
N ALA A 223 26.44 20.98 -10.74
CA ALA A 223 26.03 21.75 -9.56
C ALA A 223 26.35 23.25 -9.66
N SER A 224 27.43 23.62 -10.36
CA SER A 224 27.77 25.03 -10.59
C SER A 224 26.73 25.74 -11.46
N LYS A 225 26.22 25.08 -12.51
CA LYS A 225 25.20 25.64 -13.40
C LYS A 225 23.85 25.74 -12.72
N LEU A 226 23.50 24.74 -11.91
CA LEU A 226 22.30 24.79 -11.10
C LEU A 226 22.31 25.98 -10.12
N ARG A 227 23.43 26.24 -9.45
CA ARG A 227 23.56 27.37 -8.51
C ARG A 227 23.33 28.76 -9.12
N GLU A 228 23.51 28.92 -10.43
CA GLU A 228 23.25 30.20 -11.11
C GLU A 228 21.77 30.61 -11.07
N VAL A 229 20.86 29.64 -10.94
CA VAL A 229 19.40 29.86 -10.91
C VAL A 229 18.73 29.34 -9.65
N TRP A 230 19.50 28.63 -8.82
CA TRP A 230 18.98 28.06 -7.60
C TRP A 230 18.52 29.17 -6.64
N PRO A 231 17.32 29.05 -6.06
CA PRO A 231 16.86 29.99 -5.05
C PRO A 231 17.79 29.90 -3.83
N ALA A 232 18.65 30.91 -3.63
CA ALA A 232 19.73 30.85 -2.66
C ALA A 232 19.22 30.88 -1.20
N GLU A 233 19.93 30.17 -0.31
CA GLU A 233 19.80 30.39 1.14
C GLU A 233 20.47 31.73 1.49
N ALA A 234 19.63 32.74 1.82
CA ALA A 234 19.96 34.03 2.44
C ALA A 234 21.32 34.68 2.05
N GLY A 235 21.27 35.67 1.13
CA GLY A 235 22.40 36.55 0.88
C GLY A 235 22.08 37.76 0.01
N SER A 236 21.50 37.58 -1.18
CA SER A 236 21.16 38.72 -2.07
C SER A 236 20.33 38.36 -3.32
N GLY A 237 19.52 37.30 -3.33
CA GLY A 237 18.75 36.96 -4.53
C GLY A 237 17.65 35.92 -4.32
N VAL A 238 16.44 36.28 -4.74
CA VAL A 238 15.23 35.50 -5.02
C VAL A 238 14.98 34.23 -4.17
N ARG A 239 14.05 34.35 -3.19
CA ARG A 239 13.42 33.22 -2.47
C ARG A 239 12.15 32.68 -3.15
N SER A 240 11.87 33.07 -4.39
CA SER A 240 10.60 32.77 -5.08
C SER A 240 10.83 31.92 -6.33
N LEU A 241 9.99 30.92 -6.52
CA LEU A 241 9.84 30.22 -7.80
C LEU A 241 8.84 30.93 -8.71
N SER A 242 7.87 31.63 -8.12
CA SER A 242 6.93 32.49 -8.82
C SER A 242 6.40 33.56 -7.87
N LYS A 243 5.49 34.41 -8.34
CA LYS A 243 4.76 35.34 -7.46
C LYS A 243 3.97 34.66 -6.34
N GLN A 244 3.61 33.38 -6.51
CA GLN A 244 2.72 32.66 -5.59
C GLN A 244 3.44 31.58 -4.79
N ILE A 245 4.67 31.22 -5.19
CA ILE A 245 5.43 30.09 -4.63
C ILE A 245 6.81 30.57 -4.19
N THR A 246 7.13 30.26 -2.94
CA THR A 246 8.37 30.59 -2.26
C THR A 246 9.11 29.32 -1.84
N VAL A 247 10.41 29.45 -1.58
CA VAL A 247 11.26 28.38 -1.10
C VAL A 247 11.53 28.57 0.39
N ALA A 248 11.10 27.60 1.19
CA ALA A 248 11.28 27.59 2.64
C ALA A 248 12.67 27.09 3.04
N HIS A 249 13.18 26.09 2.33
CA HIS A 249 14.50 25.49 2.54
C HIS A 249 14.98 24.84 1.24
N SER A 250 16.28 24.84 0.98
CA SER A 250 16.82 24.19 -0.21
C SER A 250 18.25 23.73 -0.02
N GLU A 251 18.62 22.63 -0.67
CA GLU A 251 19.98 22.08 -0.62
C GLU A 251 20.40 21.62 -2.02
N ILE A 252 21.67 21.87 -2.37
CA ILE A 252 22.35 21.18 -3.48
C ILE A 252 23.51 20.38 -2.90
N ARG A 253 23.42 19.05 -2.99
CA ARG A 253 24.53 18.13 -2.74
C ARG A 253 25.28 17.88 -4.04
N GLN A 254 26.55 18.25 -4.05
CA GLN A 254 27.44 18.05 -5.18
C GLN A 254 28.31 16.80 -4.94
N ARG A 255 28.49 15.98 -5.98
CA ARG A 255 29.44 14.85 -5.97
C ARG A 255 30.87 15.35 -6.23
N SER A 256 31.87 14.50 -5.96
CA SER A 256 33.28 14.84 -6.14
C SER A 256 33.65 15.24 -7.58
N ASP A 257 32.89 14.77 -8.57
CA ASP A 257 33.07 15.07 -10.00
C ASP A 257 32.38 16.37 -10.45
N GLY A 258 31.72 17.10 -9.54
CA GLY A 258 30.98 18.32 -9.88
C GLY A 258 29.52 18.11 -10.29
N SER A 259 29.09 16.87 -10.47
CA SER A 259 27.68 16.55 -10.78
C SER A 259 26.77 16.78 -9.57
N VAL A 260 25.47 16.95 -9.85
CA VAL A 260 24.46 17.06 -8.79
C VAL A 260 24.14 15.67 -8.26
N GLY A 261 24.42 15.45 -6.98
CA GLY A 261 24.08 14.24 -6.23
C GLY A 261 22.60 14.18 -5.86
N LEU A 262 22.12 15.26 -5.28
CA LEU A 262 20.73 15.51 -4.92
C LEU A 262 20.55 17.01 -4.86
N ALA A 263 19.52 17.55 -5.50
CA ALA A 263 19.10 18.91 -5.26
C ALA A 263 17.63 18.88 -4.87
N TYR A 264 17.26 19.47 -3.74
CA TYR A 264 15.87 19.51 -3.30
C TYR A 264 15.51 20.85 -2.65
N MET A 265 14.25 21.22 -2.75
CA MET A 265 13.70 22.39 -2.10
C MET A 265 12.32 22.11 -1.51
N ASN A 266 12.07 22.64 -0.32
CA ASN A 266 10.75 22.71 0.27
C ASN A 266 10.07 23.99 -0.22
N VAL A 267 8.87 23.86 -0.77
CA VAL A 267 8.09 24.98 -1.29
C VAL A 267 6.99 25.38 -0.32
N ALA A 268 6.62 26.65 -0.34
CA ALA A 268 5.53 27.22 0.45
C ALA A 268 4.81 28.31 -0.34
N GLY A 269 3.57 28.63 0.04
CA GLY A 269 2.75 29.61 -0.67
C GLY A 269 1.42 29.01 -1.08
N ARG A 270 0.98 29.24 -2.32
CA ARG A 270 -0.23 28.62 -2.85
C ARG A 270 -0.09 27.10 -2.85
N CYS A 271 -1.16 26.41 -2.49
CA CYS A 271 -1.26 24.97 -2.66
C CYS A 271 -1.24 24.61 -4.15
N ILE A 272 -0.16 23.97 -4.61
CA ILE A 272 -0.09 23.36 -5.94
C ILE A 272 -0.64 21.93 -5.80
N SER A 273 -1.68 21.62 -6.55
CA SER A 273 -2.27 20.29 -6.56
C SER A 273 -1.49 19.35 -7.47
N ARG A 274 -1.64 18.03 -7.25
CA ARG A 274 -1.10 17.04 -8.19
C ARG A 274 -1.71 17.16 -9.58
N SER A 275 -2.99 17.55 -9.67
CA SER A 275 -3.66 17.77 -10.95
C SER A 275 -3.01 18.89 -11.77
N GLU A 276 -2.49 19.94 -11.11
CA GLU A 276 -1.73 20.99 -11.78
C GLU A 276 -0.37 20.48 -12.28
N VAL A 277 0.36 19.69 -11.47
CA VAL A 277 1.61 19.04 -11.90
C VAL A 277 1.38 18.12 -13.11
N LEU A 278 0.30 17.32 -13.08
CA LEU A 278 -0.07 16.43 -14.18
C LEU A 278 -0.43 17.16 -15.48
N GLN A 279 -1.01 18.37 -15.40
CA GLN A 279 -1.24 19.19 -16.59
C GLN A 279 0.08 19.60 -17.26
N ARG A 280 1.14 19.83 -16.46
CA ARG A 280 2.47 20.14 -16.99
C ARG A 280 3.25 18.90 -17.41
N TYR A 281 3.14 17.81 -16.64
CA TYR A 281 3.83 16.55 -16.84
C TYR A 281 2.81 15.41 -17.00
N PRO A 282 2.27 15.18 -18.21
CA PRO A 282 1.23 14.16 -18.42
C PRO A 282 1.67 12.73 -18.10
N GLU A 283 2.97 12.46 -18.21
CA GLU A 283 3.60 11.15 -17.95
C GLU A 283 4.09 11.00 -16.50
N LEU A 284 3.52 11.76 -15.56
CA LEU A 284 3.88 11.68 -14.15
C LEU A 284 3.58 10.29 -13.58
N TYR A 285 4.56 9.65 -12.95
CA TYR A 285 4.40 8.33 -12.33
C TYR A 285 4.82 8.35 -10.88
N LEU A 286 4.18 7.51 -10.08
CA LEU A 286 4.48 7.40 -8.65
C LEU A 286 5.81 6.68 -8.44
N THR A 287 6.75 7.33 -7.76
CA THR A 287 8.04 6.73 -7.38
C THR A 287 8.11 6.38 -5.90
N GLN A 288 7.30 7.05 -5.07
CA GLN A 288 7.14 6.68 -3.66
C GLN A 288 5.67 6.74 -3.26
N ALA A 289 5.10 5.55 -3.03
CA ALA A 289 3.77 5.40 -2.45
C ALA A 289 3.73 5.85 -0.97
N PRO A 290 2.60 6.37 -0.48
CA PRO A 290 2.40 6.57 0.94
C PRO A 290 2.35 5.21 1.63
N ARG A 291 2.98 5.07 2.79
CA ARG A 291 3.02 3.78 3.48
C ARG A 291 1.75 3.62 4.30
N PRO A 292 1.10 2.43 4.30
CA PRO A 292 -0.15 2.19 5.02
C PRO A 292 -0.12 2.48 6.54
N HIS A 293 1.06 2.65 7.15
CA HIS A 293 1.25 2.83 8.59
C HIS A 293 2.04 4.10 8.96
N ASP A 294 2.22 5.03 8.02
CA ASP A 294 2.83 6.32 8.36
C ASP A 294 1.93 7.06 9.38
N PRO A 295 2.49 7.69 10.43
CA PRO A 295 1.72 8.48 11.37
C PRO A 295 0.79 9.50 10.68
N PRO A 296 -0.39 9.79 11.26
CA PRO A 296 -1.31 10.79 10.70
C PRO A 296 -0.60 12.13 10.44
N GLY A 297 -0.59 12.56 9.18
CA GLY A 297 0.04 13.81 8.75
C GLY A 297 1.54 13.75 8.46
N THR A 298 2.16 12.57 8.47
CA THR A 298 3.55 12.35 8.01
C THR A 298 3.65 11.55 6.71
N THR A 299 2.53 11.02 6.21
CA THR A 299 2.41 10.40 4.89
C THR A 299 2.89 11.37 3.82
N ARG A 300 3.71 10.89 2.90
CA ARG A 300 4.13 11.63 1.70
C ARG A 300 4.02 10.73 0.49
N THR A 301 3.61 11.32 -0.64
CA THR A 301 3.72 10.66 -1.94
C THR A 301 4.75 11.40 -2.77
N VAL A 302 5.58 10.66 -3.51
CA VAL A 302 6.53 11.26 -4.46
C VAL A 302 6.15 10.79 -5.86
N TRP A 303 6.00 11.77 -6.74
CA TRP A 303 5.68 11.57 -8.14
C TRP A 303 6.81 12.11 -8.99
N SER A 304 7.22 11.37 -10.01
CA SER A 304 8.34 11.72 -10.86
C SER A 304 7.90 12.00 -12.28
N ALA A 305 8.55 12.98 -12.90
CA ALA A 305 8.58 13.19 -14.33
C ALA A 305 9.98 12.86 -14.86
N LEU A 306 10.04 12.16 -15.99
CA LEU A 306 11.29 11.95 -16.72
C LEU A 306 11.37 12.91 -17.90
N GLY A 307 12.56 13.45 -18.14
CA GLY A 307 12.90 14.26 -19.30
C GLY A 307 14.35 14.05 -19.73
N GLU A 308 14.80 14.79 -20.74
CA GLU A 308 16.20 14.73 -21.20
C GLU A 308 17.20 15.18 -20.11
N TRP A 309 16.72 15.96 -19.14
CA TRP A 309 17.42 16.38 -17.93
C TRP A 309 17.52 15.32 -16.84
N GLY A 310 16.89 14.16 -16.99
CA GLY A 310 16.78 13.13 -15.97
C GLY A 310 15.43 13.19 -15.25
N GLU A 311 15.45 13.08 -13.93
CA GLU A 311 14.25 12.95 -13.12
C GLU A 311 13.97 14.21 -12.29
N VAL A 312 12.73 14.71 -12.37
CA VAL A 312 12.17 15.73 -11.48
C VAL A 312 11.11 15.07 -10.61
N MET A 313 11.24 15.20 -9.29
CA MET A 313 10.38 14.57 -8.30
C MET A 313 9.59 15.61 -7.53
N PHE A 314 8.30 15.35 -7.33
CA PHE A 314 7.31 16.20 -6.67
C PHE A 314 6.78 15.47 -5.45
N ALA A 315 7.13 15.95 -4.26
CA ALA A 315 6.66 15.38 -3.00
C ALA A 315 5.42 16.12 -2.50
N PHE A 316 4.41 15.37 -2.10
CA PHE A 316 3.07 15.82 -1.77
C PHE A 316 2.71 15.43 -0.34
N THR A 317 2.17 16.35 0.45
CA THR A 317 1.77 16.05 1.83
C THR A 317 0.55 15.13 1.85
N GLY A 318 0.54 14.11 2.70
CA GLY A 318 -0.65 13.29 2.94
C GLY A 318 -1.72 13.95 3.82
N LYS A 319 -1.71 15.28 3.94
CA LYS A 319 -2.76 16.09 4.57
C LYS A 319 -3.72 16.59 3.50
N THR A 320 -4.95 16.92 3.88
CA THR A 320 -5.91 17.61 3.01
C THR A 320 -5.89 19.11 3.31
N PRO A 321 -5.70 20.01 2.31
CA PRO A 321 -5.45 19.71 0.90
C PRO A 321 -4.05 19.12 0.66
N ASN A 322 -3.96 18.19 -0.31
CA ASN A 322 -2.73 17.51 -0.68
C ASN A 322 -1.86 18.43 -1.56
N CYS A 323 -1.09 19.29 -0.90
CA CYS A 323 -0.26 20.30 -1.55
C CYS A 323 1.15 19.77 -1.83
N LEU A 324 1.75 20.26 -2.92
CA LEU A 324 3.18 20.12 -3.18
C LEU A 324 3.98 20.69 -2.00
N GLU A 325 4.80 19.84 -1.39
CA GLU A 325 5.68 20.16 -0.26
C GLU A 325 7.12 20.38 -0.72
N ALA A 326 7.60 19.57 -1.67
CA ALA A 326 8.97 19.66 -2.13
C ALA A 326 9.13 19.30 -3.62
N ILE A 327 10.17 19.89 -4.22
CA ILE A 327 10.63 19.58 -5.57
C ILE A 327 12.08 19.11 -5.46
N SER A 328 12.44 18.03 -6.16
CA SER A 328 13.83 17.56 -6.20
C SER A 328 14.24 17.11 -7.59
N PHE A 329 15.55 17.18 -7.83
CA PHE A 329 16.18 16.92 -9.12
C PHE A 329 17.22 15.82 -8.96
N ASN A 330 17.11 14.82 -9.81
CA ASN A 330 18.05 13.71 -9.94
C ASN A 330 18.47 13.61 -11.43
N PRO A 331 19.47 14.41 -11.85
CA PRO A 331 19.84 14.47 -13.24
C PRO A 331 20.59 13.20 -13.67
N TRP A 332 20.34 12.77 -14.90
CA TRP A 332 21.16 11.73 -15.50
C TRP A 332 22.51 12.31 -15.93
N PRO A 333 23.61 11.57 -15.71
CA PRO A 333 24.92 12.00 -16.19
C PRO A 333 24.85 12.17 -17.71
N GLN A 334 25.40 13.28 -18.21
CA GLN A 334 25.69 13.38 -19.63
C GLN A 334 26.60 12.22 -20.04
N PRO A 335 26.36 11.56 -21.19
CA PRO A 335 27.41 10.75 -21.78
C PRO A 335 28.65 11.65 -21.91
N LEU A 336 29.80 11.18 -21.44
CA LEU A 336 31.06 11.87 -21.61
C LEU A 336 31.27 12.05 -23.11
N VAL A 337 31.09 13.28 -23.59
CA VAL A 337 31.54 13.67 -24.92
C VAL A 337 32.99 14.09 -24.72
N ASP A 338 33.90 13.18 -25.06
CA ASP A 338 35.35 13.47 -25.18
C ASP A 338 35.62 14.51 -26.27
#